data_AF-A0ABD4RVF8-F1
#
_entry.id   AF-A0ABD4RVF8-F1
#
_cell.length_a   1.000
_cell.length_b   1.000
_cell.length_c   1.000
_cell.angle_alpha   90.00
_cell.angle_beta   90.00
_cell.angle_gamma   90.00
#
_symmetry.space_group_name_H-M   'P 1'
#
loop_
_entity.id
_entity.type
_entity.pdbx_description
1 polymer ?
#
loop_
_entity_poly.entity_id
_entity_poly.type
_entity_poly.pdbx_seq_one_letter_code
_entity_poly.pdbx_strand_id
1 'polypeptide(L)'
;MARGGSVDFKELKKLQRKLQRLENSQIDKFLKDCARELAARLVRKARKRGRTPKKTGTLKEGWGGIAYARSLPVTKVGDNYVIEVKNPVPYASHVEFGHRTRNLKGLVKGKYMMTISVMELREEADAIIEKKLMILLKKVFDA
;
A
#
# COMPACT_ATOMS: atom_id res chain seq x y z
N MET A 1 -57.45 7.87 -4.41
CA MET A 1 -56.24 7.99 -3.57
C MET A 1 -55.63 6.60 -3.44
N ALA A 2 -54.53 6.33 -4.15
CA ALA A 2 -53.85 5.04 -4.08
C ALA A 2 -53.19 4.91 -2.68
N ARG A 3 -53.63 3.94 -1.88
CA ARG A 3 -52.98 3.60 -0.61
C ARG A 3 -51.61 3.04 -0.95
N GLY A 4 -50.56 3.83 -0.68
CA GLY A 4 -49.17 3.44 -0.88
C GLY A 4 -48.89 2.11 -0.18
N GLY A 5 -48.32 1.17 -0.93
CA GLY A 5 -47.96 -0.15 -0.40
C GLY A 5 -47.01 -0.02 0.79
N SER A 6 -47.29 -0.77 1.85
CA SER A 6 -46.38 -0.91 2.99
C SER A 6 -45.11 -1.62 2.53
N VAL A 7 -44.01 -0.88 2.39
CA VAL A 7 -42.68 -1.44 2.10
C VAL A 7 -42.08 -2.00 3.38
N ASP A 8 -41.60 -3.25 3.38
CA ASP A 8 -40.93 -3.87 4.54
C ASP A 8 -39.46 -3.43 4.62
N PHE A 9 -39.11 -2.70 5.67
CA PHE A 9 -37.76 -2.19 5.93
C PHE A 9 -36.97 -3.03 6.96
N LYS A 10 -37.49 -4.17 7.42
CA LYS A 10 -36.82 -4.98 8.46
C LYS A 10 -35.42 -5.42 8.04
N GLU A 11 -35.23 -5.80 6.78
CA GLU A 11 -33.92 -6.21 6.25
C GLU A 11 -32.93 -5.04 6.17
N LEU A 12 -33.39 -3.88 5.69
CA LEU A 12 -32.63 -2.63 5.67
C LEU A 12 -32.18 -2.23 7.09
N LYS A 13 -33.07 -2.38 8.08
CA LYS A 13 -32.76 -2.11 9.48
C LYS A 13 -31.74 -3.11 10.06
N LYS A 14 -31.79 -4.39 9.65
CA LYS A 14 -30.77 -5.39 10.01
C LYS A 14 -29.41 -5.05 9.38
N LEU A 15 -29.39 -4.63 8.11
CA LEU A 15 -28.19 -4.20 7.41
C LEU A 15 -27.54 -3.00 8.11
N GLN A 16 -28.33 -1.96 8.41
CA GLN A 16 -27.87 -0.78 9.14
C GLN A 16 -27.22 -1.16 10.48
N ARG A 17 -27.84 -2.05 11.25
CA ARG A 17 -27.29 -2.52 12.53
C ARG A 17 -25.97 -3.26 12.36
N LYS A 18 -25.83 -4.09 11.32
CA LYS A 18 -24.56 -4.78 11.01
C LYS A 18 -23.46 -3.79 10.64
N LEU A 19 -23.78 -2.77 9.84
CA LEU A 19 -22.82 -1.71 9.48
C LEU A 19 -22.44 -0.83 10.69
N GLN A 20 -23.37 -0.55 11.60
CA GLN A 20 -23.08 0.19 12.84
C GLN A 20 -22.13 -0.57 13.79
N ARG A 21 -22.00 -1.89 13.65
CA ARG A 21 -21.00 -2.67 14.40
C ARG A 21 -19.55 -2.40 13.94
N LEU A 22 -19.36 -1.79 12.76
CA LEU A 22 -18.05 -1.28 12.34
C LEU A 22 -17.71 -0.04 13.16
N GLU A 23 -17.06 -0.27 14.30
CA GLU A 23 -16.52 0.81 15.10
C GLU A 23 -15.38 1.52 14.36
N ASN A 24 -15.17 2.80 14.68
CA ASN A 24 -14.04 3.59 14.20
C ASN A 24 -12.69 2.89 14.46
N SER A 25 -12.59 2.08 15.52
CA SER A 25 -11.43 1.25 15.86
C SER A 25 -11.14 0.17 14.80
N GLN A 26 -12.18 -0.48 14.28
CA GLN A 26 -12.07 -1.52 13.25
C GLN A 26 -11.69 -0.92 11.89
N ILE A 27 -12.26 0.24 11.56
CA ILE A 27 -11.93 0.99 10.33
C ILE A 27 -10.48 1.51 10.39
N ASP A 28 -10.06 2.09 11.51
CA ASP A 28 -8.67 2.54 11.70
C ASP A 28 -7.68 1.38 11.55
N LYS A 29 -7.96 0.24 12.19
CA LYS A 29 -7.16 -0.98 12.03
C LYS A 29 -7.10 -1.45 10.59
N PHE A 30 -8.24 -1.48 9.89
CA PHE A 30 -8.31 -1.86 8.48
C PHE A 30 -7.45 -0.95 7.60
N LEU A 31 -7.54 0.37 7.76
CA LEU A 31 -6.78 1.34 6.96
C LEU A 31 -5.27 1.19 7.22
N LYS A 32 -4.86 1.01 8.48
CA LYS A 32 -3.46 0.69 8.83
C LYS A 32 -2.98 -0.62 8.19
N ASP A 33 -3.83 -1.65 8.15
CA ASP A 33 -3.50 -2.93 7.52
C ASP A 33 -3.46 -2.88 5.99
N CYS A 34 -4.23 -1.98 5.37
CA CYS A 34 -4.11 -1.65 3.95
C CYS A 34 -2.78 -0.95 3.68
N ALA A 35 -2.43 0.08 4.45
CA ALA A 35 -1.16 0.79 4.30
C ALA A 35 0.06 -0.14 4.44
N ARG A 36 0.08 -1.02 5.45
CA ARG A 36 1.15 -2.03 5.63
C ARG A 36 1.26 -3.01 4.47
N GLU A 37 0.13 -3.45 3.91
CA GLU A 37 0.15 -4.38 2.77
C GLU A 37 0.66 -3.69 1.51
N LEU A 38 0.25 -2.45 1.25
CA LEU A 38 0.78 -1.66 0.13
C LEU A 38 2.28 -1.44 0.29
N ALA A 39 2.76 -1.09 1.48
CA ALA A 39 4.19 -0.96 1.76
C ALA A 39 4.96 -2.28 1.54
N ALA A 40 4.41 -3.40 2.01
CA ALA A 40 4.97 -4.73 1.79
C ALA A 40 5.11 -5.08 0.30
N ARG A 41 4.07 -4.78 -0.50
CA ARG A 41 4.08 -4.99 -1.95
C ARG A 41 5.06 -4.07 -2.65
N LEU A 42 5.15 -2.81 -2.21
CA LEU A 42 6.11 -1.84 -2.73
C LEU A 42 7.55 -2.35 -2.54
N VAL A 43 7.90 -2.77 -1.33
CA VAL A 43 9.22 -3.34 -1.01
C VAL A 43 9.48 -4.61 -1.83
N ARG A 44 8.47 -5.47 -2.00
CA ARG A 44 8.59 -6.67 -2.85
C ARG A 44 8.89 -6.32 -4.31
N LYS A 45 8.21 -5.32 -4.88
CA LYS A 45 8.45 -4.85 -6.26
C LYS A 45 9.83 -4.21 -6.38
N ALA A 46 10.23 -3.35 -5.45
CA ALA A 46 11.55 -2.72 -5.43
C ALA A 46 12.69 -3.76 -5.36
N ARG A 47 12.52 -4.84 -4.57
CA ARG A 47 13.50 -5.93 -4.43
C ARG A 47 13.43 -6.98 -5.55
N LYS A 48 12.49 -6.89 -6.49
CA LYS A 48 12.33 -7.85 -7.60
C LYS A 48 13.63 -8.01 -8.38
N ARG A 49 13.93 -9.24 -8.82
CA ARG A 49 15.11 -9.52 -9.65
C ARG A 49 15.03 -8.67 -10.93
N GLY A 50 16.12 -7.97 -11.26
CA GLY A 50 16.17 -7.04 -12.40
C GLY A 50 15.77 -5.59 -12.08
N ARG A 51 15.05 -5.34 -10.98
CA ARG A 51 14.69 -3.98 -10.54
C ARG A 51 15.86 -3.32 -9.82
N THR A 52 16.22 -3.85 -8.66
CA THR A 52 17.41 -3.40 -7.92
C THR A 52 18.66 -4.12 -8.43
N PRO A 53 19.71 -3.41 -8.90
CA PRO A 53 20.93 -4.04 -9.38
C PRO A 53 21.67 -4.71 -8.23
N LYS A 54 22.19 -5.91 -8.49
CA LYS A 54 22.99 -6.69 -7.52
C LYS A 54 24.46 -6.64 -7.92
N LYS A 55 25.21 -5.71 -7.34
CA LYS A 55 26.68 -5.80 -7.26
C LYS A 55 27.08 -6.52 -5.97
N THR A 56 27.04 -5.80 -4.85
CA THR A 56 27.40 -6.34 -3.52
C THR A 56 26.20 -6.90 -2.74
N GLY A 57 24.97 -6.49 -3.11
CA GLY A 57 23.74 -6.89 -2.40
C GLY A 57 23.19 -5.83 -1.44
N THR A 58 24.04 -4.94 -0.93
CA THR A 58 23.71 -3.89 0.05
C THR A 58 22.51 -3.03 -0.35
N LEU A 59 22.42 -2.61 -1.62
CA LEU A 59 21.29 -1.81 -2.10
C LEU A 59 19.95 -2.56 -2.02
N LYS A 60 19.97 -3.88 -2.26
CA LYS A 60 18.79 -4.74 -2.18
C LYS A 60 18.42 -5.09 -0.74
N GLU A 61 19.41 -5.15 0.14
CA GLU A 61 19.23 -5.33 1.58
C GLU A 61 18.71 -4.06 2.25
N GLY A 62 19.10 -2.88 1.77
CA GLY A 62 18.64 -1.58 2.28
C GLY A 62 17.12 -1.36 2.14
N TRP A 63 16.44 -2.04 1.22
CA TRP A 63 14.97 -2.06 1.18
C TRP A 63 14.32 -2.83 2.34
N GLY A 64 15.10 -3.62 3.09
CA GLY A 64 14.61 -4.48 4.15
C GLY A 64 13.77 -5.67 3.65
N GLY A 65 13.11 -6.35 4.59
CA GLY A 65 12.20 -7.46 4.32
C GLY A 65 10.74 -7.04 4.10
N ILE A 66 9.92 -7.97 3.61
CA ILE A 66 8.45 -7.82 3.65
C ILE A 66 7.98 -7.68 5.11
N ALA A 67 8.59 -8.43 6.03
CA ALA A 67 8.34 -8.31 7.46
C ALA A 67 8.67 -6.90 7.99
N TYR A 68 9.82 -6.35 7.60
CA TYR A 68 10.21 -4.97 7.93
C TYR A 68 9.18 -3.95 7.42
N ALA A 69 8.74 -4.08 6.16
CA ALA A 69 7.74 -3.17 5.60
C ALA A 69 6.41 -3.20 6.36
N ARG A 70 6.02 -4.35 6.91
CA ARG A 70 4.80 -4.52 7.72
C ARG A 70 4.94 -3.99 9.14
N SER A 71 6.15 -3.97 9.69
CA SER A 71 6.42 -3.44 11.04
C SER A 71 6.58 -1.93 11.09
N LEU A 72 6.69 -1.26 9.94
CA LEU A 72 6.80 0.20 9.89
C LEU A 72 5.59 0.89 10.54
N PRO A 73 5.81 1.98 11.29
CA PRO A 73 4.73 2.73 11.90
C PRO A 73 3.84 3.36 10.82
N VAL A 74 2.53 3.33 11.05
CA VAL A 74 1.55 4.04 10.23
C VAL A 74 1.06 5.24 11.02
N THR A 75 1.34 6.43 10.52
CA THR A 75 0.92 7.70 11.13
C THR A 75 -0.34 8.21 10.44
N LYS A 76 -1.32 8.67 11.22
CA LYS A 76 -2.51 9.34 10.68
C LYS A 76 -2.23 10.85 10.62
N VAL A 77 -2.32 11.42 9.42
CA VAL A 77 -2.13 12.85 9.17
C VAL A 77 -3.41 13.37 8.51
N GLY A 78 -4.26 14.04 9.30
CA GLY A 78 -5.62 14.37 8.89
C GLY A 78 -6.42 13.10 8.58
N ASP A 79 -6.91 12.99 7.34
CA ASP A 79 -7.63 11.80 6.86
C ASP A 79 -6.73 10.75 6.19
N ASN A 80 -5.43 11.05 6.05
CA ASN A 80 -4.49 10.17 5.36
C ASN A 80 -3.74 9.24 6.33
N TYR A 81 -3.58 7.99 5.92
CA TYR A 81 -2.71 7.02 6.61
C TYR A 81 -1.39 6.92 5.86
N VAL A 82 -0.31 7.37 6.49
CA VAL A 82 1.00 7.51 5.87
C VAL A 82 1.95 6.48 6.46
N ILE A 83 2.71 5.81 5.59
CA ILE A 83 3.77 4.87 5.91
C ILE A 83 5.01 5.25 5.09
N GLU A 84 6.14 5.44 5.77
CA GLU A 84 7.38 5.86 5.11
C GLU A 84 8.28 4.65 4.83
N VAL A 85 8.51 4.38 3.54
CA VAL A 85 9.45 3.33 3.09
C VAL A 85 10.67 4.01 2.50
N LYS A 86 11.84 3.82 3.13
CA LYS A 86 13.12 4.37 2.68
C LYS A 86 14.18 3.29 2.48
N ASN A 87 15.09 3.54 1.54
CA ASN A 87 16.36 2.80 1.44
C ASN A 87 17.45 3.68 2.05
N PRO A 88 18.08 3.29 3.17
CA PRO A 88 19.06 4.12 3.86
C PRO A 88 20.43 4.18 3.15
N VAL A 89 20.60 3.46 2.03
CA VAL A 89 21.87 3.42 1.31
C VAL A 89 22.15 4.77 0.64
N PRO A 90 23.28 5.46 0.94
CA PRO A 90 23.53 6.84 0.47
C PRO A 90 23.51 7.00 -1.05
N TYR A 91 24.01 6.01 -1.79
CA TYR A 91 24.06 6.04 -3.25
C TYR A 91 22.76 5.54 -3.91
N ALA A 92 21.71 5.19 -3.15
CA ALA A 92 20.45 4.68 -3.72
C ALA A 92 19.82 5.67 -4.70
N SER A 93 19.82 6.96 -4.38
CA SER A 93 19.33 8.04 -5.25
C SER A 93 20.09 8.12 -6.58
N HIS A 94 21.40 7.92 -6.56
CA HIS A 94 22.26 7.93 -7.75
C HIS A 94 22.00 6.73 -8.66
N VAL A 95 21.54 5.61 -8.09
CA VAL A 95 21.13 4.43 -8.86
C VAL A 95 19.69 4.59 -9.36
N GLU A 96 18.82 5.23 -8.59
CA GLU A 96 17.44 5.52 -8.96
C GLU A 96 17.37 6.41 -10.21
N PHE A 97 17.96 7.60 -10.14
CA PHE A 97 17.85 8.63 -11.18
C PHE A 97 19.04 8.68 -12.14
N GLY A 98 20.13 7.99 -11.80
CA GLY A 98 21.38 8.09 -12.54
C GLY A 98 22.27 9.23 -12.01
N HIS A 99 23.47 9.33 -12.55
CA HIS A 99 24.44 10.37 -12.17
C HIS A 99 25.45 10.61 -13.30
N ARG A 100 26.10 11.77 -13.30
CA ARG A 100 27.20 12.05 -14.24
C ARG A 100 28.43 11.22 -13.89
N THR A 101 29.15 10.76 -14.91
CA THR A 101 30.43 10.09 -14.70
C THR A 101 31.46 11.05 -14.14
N ARG A 102 32.45 10.53 -13.40
CA ARG A 102 33.50 11.32 -12.74
C ARG A 102 34.23 12.27 -13.68
N ASN A 103 34.38 11.90 -14.95
CA ASN A 103 35.05 12.71 -15.96
C ASN A 103 34.14 13.75 -16.63
N LEU A 104 32.89 13.90 -16.17
CA LEU A 104 31.84 14.79 -16.68
C LEU A 104 31.42 14.57 -18.15
N LYS A 105 32.04 13.62 -18.86
CA LYS A 105 31.83 13.30 -20.27
C LYS A 105 30.65 12.36 -20.55
N GLY A 106 30.01 11.79 -19.54
CA GLY A 106 28.91 10.85 -19.72
C GLY A 106 27.89 10.84 -18.60
N LEU A 107 26.72 10.24 -18.86
CA LEU A 107 25.63 10.05 -17.90
C LEU A 107 25.40 8.55 -17.69
N VAL A 108 25.43 8.12 -16.43
CA VAL A 108 24.98 6.79 -16.05
C VAL A 108 23.46 6.82 -15.94
N LYS A 109 22.78 6.00 -16.75
CA LYS A 109 21.30 5.93 -16.75
C LYS A 109 20.78 5.39 -15.42
N GLY A 110 19.75 6.06 -14.88
CA GLY A 110 19.01 5.60 -13.71
C GLY A 110 18.28 4.27 -13.95
N LYS A 111 18.02 3.56 -12.86
CA LYS A 111 17.28 2.28 -12.85
C LYS A 111 15.83 2.45 -12.43
N TYR A 112 15.44 3.60 -11.88
CA TYR A 112 14.06 3.93 -11.51
C TYR A 112 13.38 2.81 -10.70
N MET A 113 14.11 2.26 -9.73
CA MET A 113 13.70 1.09 -8.96
C MET A 113 12.41 1.37 -8.20
N MET A 114 12.33 2.51 -7.53
CA MET A 114 11.13 2.95 -6.81
C MET A 114 10.11 3.58 -7.72
N THR A 115 10.51 4.46 -8.65
CA THR A 115 9.57 5.15 -9.53
C THR A 115 8.69 4.14 -10.27
N ILE A 116 9.30 3.13 -10.93
CA ILE A 116 8.55 2.10 -11.64
C ILE A 116 7.76 1.22 -10.65
N SER A 117 8.29 0.95 -9.45
CA SER A 117 7.58 0.10 -8.48
C SER A 117 6.33 0.78 -7.91
N VAL A 118 6.38 2.10 -7.74
CA VAL A 118 5.24 2.91 -7.32
C VAL A 118 4.20 2.97 -8.43
N MET A 119 4.61 3.17 -9.69
CA MET A 119 3.68 3.17 -10.83
C MET A 119 2.90 1.85 -10.92
N GLU A 120 3.62 0.72 -10.95
CA GLU A 120 2.98 -0.60 -10.99
C GLU A 120 2.11 -0.89 -9.76
N LEU A 121 2.49 -0.39 -8.58
CA LEU A 121 1.67 -0.57 -7.38
C LEU A 121 0.41 0.28 -7.43
N ARG A 122 0.47 1.51 -7.97
CA ARG A 122 -0.69 2.39 -8.13
C ARG A 122 -1.73 1.77 -9.06
N GLU A 123 -1.30 1.19 -10.17
CA GLU A 123 -2.20 0.48 -11.09
C GLU A 123 -2.90 -0.72 -10.43
N GLU A 124 -2.23 -1.38 -9.48
CA GLU A 124 -2.80 -2.52 -8.74
C GLU A 124 -3.53 -2.12 -7.44
N ALA A 125 -3.39 -0.87 -6.99
CA ALA A 125 -3.76 -0.46 -5.63
C ALA A 125 -5.26 -0.62 -5.37
N ASP A 126 -6.09 -0.17 -6.30
CA ASP A 126 -7.54 -0.20 -6.16
C ASP A 126 -8.05 -1.64 -6.01
N ALA A 127 -7.61 -2.53 -6.91
CA ALA A 127 -7.98 -3.95 -6.85
C ALA A 127 -7.53 -4.63 -5.54
N ILE A 128 -6.39 -4.23 -4.96
CA ILE A 128 -5.91 -4.76 -3.68
C ILE A 128 -6.81 -4.28 -2.53
N ILE A 129 -7.16 -2.99 -2.53
CA ILE A 129 -8.00 -2.38 -1.49
C ILE A 129 -9.41 -2.94 -1.56
N GLU A 130 -10.00 -3.03 -2.76
CA GLU A 130 -11.32 -3.63 -2.98
C GLU A 130 -11.40 -5.07 -2.47
N LYS A 131 -10.41 -5.90 -2.82
CA LYS A 131 -10.37 -7.28 -2.34
C LYS A 131 -10.32 -7.36 -0.81
N LYS A 132 -9.57 -6.47 -0.16
CA LYS A 132 -9.52 -6.40 1.31
C LYS A 132 -10.82 -5.89 1.92
N LEU A 133 -11.43 -4.88 1.30
CA LEU A 133 -12.71 -4.32 1.74
C LEU A 133 -13.80 -5.38 1.67
N MET A 134 -13.87 -6.14 0.57
CA MET A 134 -14.82 -7.26 0.41
C MET A 134 -14.64 -8.33 1.49
N ILE A 135 -13.41 -8.66 1.87
CA ILE A 135 -13.15 -9.61 2.97
C ILE A 135 -13.64 -9.05 4.31
N LEU A 136 -13.43 -7.76 4.57
CA LEU A 136 -13.92 -7.11 5.79
C LEU A 136 -15.45 -7.09 5.84
N LEU A 137 -16.10 -6.71 4.75
CA LEU A 137 -17.56 -6.69 4.66
C LEU A 137 -18.15 -8.09 4.85
N LYS A 138 -17.59 -9.12 4.21
CA LYS A 138 -18.01 -10.52 4.44
C LYS A 138 -17.93 -10.91 5.90
N LYS A 139 -16.83 -10.61 6.59
CA LYS A 139 -16.69 -10.88 8.03
C LYS A 139 -17.75 -10.18 8.89
N VAL A 140 -18.20 -8.99 8.49
CA VAL A 140 -19.25 -8.24 9.21
C VAL A 140 -20.63 -8.81 8.91
N PHE A 141 -20.86 -9.31 7.69
CA PHE A 141 -22.16 -9.83 7.27
C PHE A 141 -22.38 -11.30 7.67
N ASP A 142 -21.33 -12.10 7.74
CA ASP A 142 -21.36 -13.51 8.12
C ASP A 142 -21.24 -13.73 9.64
N ALA A 143 -20.96 -12.66 10.41
CA ALA A 143 -20.98 -12.64 11.89
C ALA A 143 -22.32 -12.17 12.47
#